data_AF-A0A925T5I7-F1
#
_entry.id   AF-A0A925T5I7-F1
#
_cell.length_a   1.000
_cell.length_b   1.000
_cell.length_c   1.000
_cell.angle_alpha   90.00
_cell.angle_beta   90.00
_cell.angle_gamma   90.00
#
_symmetry.space_group_name_H-M   'P 1'
#
loop_
_entity.id
_entity.type
_entity.pdbx_description
1 polymer ?
#
loop_
_entity_poly.entity_id
_entity_poly.type
_entity_poly.pdbx_seq_one_letter_code
_entity_poly.pdbx_strand_id
1 'polypeptide(L)'
;MTFHPRTLRTAICLIALQIPLQIVASAQSPTPTPKKPATKKVAVEVDPQVEARRTLAMSLVTSLADEARSFRDLTQRARVQARTADALWDADPENARALFKRAWDSAEAADEENSRRSEEEVRAMLAARGSTASRQRPNLRREVLRMAAKHDRELGEEFLRKLEESRKQEAEKAPAGTNSQATARINPDDPPQAMAQRLSLARQLLQDGDEARALQFADPALYPVNTFGMNILDMLHEKNPAAADQRYMSLLARAMSDPVSDANTVSLLSSYVFMPYMYITVRPDGNSHTRRWSDNNAPPANISAGVRNAFFRTAASVLLGPVPEPDLSSSGRLGTYVVIARMLQLFEKHGDAQAPALRARLAMLLNDVPERMRQDDNALLTRGIVPEDPNRDRVAEALDRLQRAKTSDERDRIYFEASRAAKDPEQARELADKIEDSGLRQQMRAYLAFEAMQAAIRGKKPDEVMRLARSQELTNVQRAWGLTEAGALLAKTEPDRAAEALELATAEARRIDQSSPDRVRTLVAVVTQLQKVDSARAWGMMSEVIKAANSVSEFSGEDGELTVRVEFKGGGAMTQNHNVASFDLTGLFTALATEDFNRAADLPKGFTGESPRAVAMLAVARTALSKKPKAEPR
;
A
#
# COMPACT_ATOMS: atom_id res chain seq x y z
N MET A 1 -28.57 -27.88 -46.22
CA MET A 1 -29.52 -26.84 -46.67
C MET A 1 -28.94 -25.49 -46.22
N THR A 2 -28.06 -24.85 -47.00
CA THR A 2 -28.35 -23.83 -48.06
C THR A 2 -28.98 -22.55 -47.46
N PHE A 3 -28.47 -21.31 -47.55
CA PHE A 3 -27.80 -20.57 -48.64
C PHE A 3 -27.01 -19.34 -48.10
N HIS A 4 -25.88 -19.00 -48.73
CA HIS A 4 -25.48 -17.64 -49.14
C HIS A 4 -25.78 -17.54 -50.67
N PRO A 5 -25.82 -16.39 -51.40
CA PRO A 5 -25.12 -15.09 -51.19
C PRO A 5 -25.91 -13.84 -51.69
N ARG A 6 -25.28 -12.65 -51.76
CA ARG A 6 -25.28 -11.80 -52.99
C ARG A 6 -24.33 -10.59 -52.95
N THR A 7 -23.56 -10.50 -54.02
CA THR A 7 -22.67 -9.42 -54.49
C THR A 7 -23.34 -8.66 -55.65
N LEU A 8 -23.00 -7.37 -55.86
CA LEU A 8 -23.10 -6.63 -57.14
C LEU A 8 -22.26 -5.32 -57.00
N ARG A 9 -21.08 -5.14 -57.63
CA ARG A 9 -20.75 -4.69 -59.02
C ARG A 9 -21.30 -3.30 -59.40
N THR A 10 -20.47 -2.24 -59.35
CA THR A 10 -19.69 -1.56 -60.43
C THR A 10 -20.44 -0.45 -61.19
N ALA A 11 -19.84 0.75 -61.29
CA ALA A 11 -19.73 1.53 -62.55
C ALA A 11 -18.78 2.73 -62.42
N ILE A 12 -17.80 2.77 -63.32
CA ILE A 12 -16.83 3.83 -63.61
C ILE A 12 -17.37 4.63 -64.81
N CYS A 13 -17.25 5.95 -64.82
CA CYS A 13 -17.34 6.76 -66.04
C CYS A 13 -16.31 7.89 -66.03
N LEU A 14 -15.52 7.94 -67.10
CA LEU A 14 -14.38 8.82 -67.35
C LEU A 14 -14.59 9.32 -68.79
N ILE A 15 -14.75 10.63 -69.00
CA ILE A 15 -14.74 11.25 -70.34
C ILE A 15 -13.97 12.56 -70.25
N ALA A 16 -13.03 12.72 -71.19
CA ALA A 16 -12.16 13.86 -71.45
C ALA A 16 -12.57 14.58 -72.75
N LEU A 17 -12.21 15.86 -72.89
CA LEU A 17 -11.67 16.56 -74.10
C LEU A 17 -11.77 18.11 -73.89
N GLN A 18 -10.65 18.87 -73.84
CA GLN A 18 -9.96 19.67 -74.90
C GLN A 18 -10.38 21.18 -74.98
N ILE A 19 -9.55 22.18 -74.56
CA ILE A 19 -8.54 23.05 -75.30
C ILE A 19 -9.18 24.30 -76.00
N PRO A 20 -8.58 25.51 -76.25
CA PRO A 20 -7.31 26.22 -75.84
C PRO A 20 -7.38 27.77 -75.51
N LEU A 21 -6.18 28.36 -75.21
CA LEU A 21 -5.64 29.73 -75.52
C LEU A 21 -6.15 30.95 -74.68
N GLN A 22 -5.38 31.92 -74.17
CA GLN A 22 -4.22 32.67 -74.70
C GLN A 22 -3.25 33.24 -73.62
N ILE A 23 -2.04 33.56 -74.10
CA ILE A 23 -0.91 34.28 -73.48
C ILE A 23 -1.07 35.80 -73.71
N VAL A 24 -0.77 36.67 -72.73
CA VAL A 24 0.16 37.84 -72.85
C VAL A 24 0.60 38.28 -71.44
N ALA A 25 1.90 38.54 -71.31
CA ALA A 25 2.62 38.97 -70.13
C ALA A 25 2.41 40.46 -69.76
N SER A 26 2.56 40.80 -68.48
CA SER A 26 3.25 42.04 -68.08
C SER A 26 3.78 41.92 -66.65
N ALA A 27 5.03 42.32 -66.47
CA ALA A 27 5.78 42.28 -65.22
C ALA A 27 5.58 43.57 -64.43
N GLN A 28 5.14 43.48 -63.17
CA GLN A 28 5.38 44.48 -62.12
C GLN A 28 5.51 43.78 -60.75
N SER A 29 6.63 44.05 -60.07
CA SER A 29 6.95 43.66 -58.69
C SER A 29 6.15 44.52 -57.67
N PRO A 30 6.27 44.29 -56.35
CA PRO A 30 5.56 43.31 -55.55
C PRO A 30 4.58 43.96 -54.55
N THR A 31 3.38 43.39 -54.40
CA THR A 31 2.39 43.80 -53.37
C THR A 31 2.26 42.67 -52.34
N PRO A 32 2.14 42.97 -51.04
CA PRO A 32 2.50 42.04 -49.98
C PRO A 32 1.51 40.88 -49.87
N THR A 33 2.06 39.68 -49.75
CA THR A 33 1.31 38.43 -49.52
C THR A 33 0.34 38.57 -48.34
N PRO A 34 -0.93 38.16 -48.51
CA PRO A 34 -1.90 38.14 -47.42
C PRO A 34 -1.53 37.03 -46.43
N LYS A 35 -1.39 37.41 -45.15
CA LYS A 35 -1.24 36.49 -44.03
C LYS A 35 -2.40 35.49 -44.03
N LYS A 36 -2.06 34.20 -44.05
CA LYS A 36 -2.91 33.06 -43.68
C LYS A 36 -3.74 33.41 -42.43
N PRO A 37 -5.04 33.07 -42.39
CA PRO A 37 -5.84 33.32 -41.20
C PRO A 37 -5.28 32.47 -40.06
N ALA A 38 -4.88 33.15 -38.98
CA ALA A 38 -4.53 32.51 -37.74
C ALA A 38 -5.73 31.71 -37.24
N THR A 39 -5.53 30.41 -37.06
CA THR A 39 -6.44 29.53 -36.33
C THR A 39 -6.68 30.15 -34.96
N LYS A 40 -7.88 30.72 -34.75
CA LYS A 40 -8.34 31.14 -33.43
C LYS A 40 -8.27 29.91 -32.51
N LYS A 41 -7.30 29.91 -31.59
CA LYS A 41 -7.41 29.13 -30.36
C LYS A 41 -8.70 29.60 -29.69
N VAL A 42 -9.71 28.74 -29.69
CA VAL A 42 -10.89 28.92 -28.84
C VAL A 42 -10.36 28.87 -27.41
N ALA A 43 -10.23 30.03 -26.79
CA ALA A 43 -10.04 30.12 -25.35
C ALA A 43 -11.28 29.50 -24.73
N VAL A 44 -11.11 28.42 -23.97
CA VAL A 44 -12.16 27.90 -23.10
C VAL A 44 -12.46 29.02 -22.12
N GLU A 45 -13.62 29.65 -22.26
CA GLU A 45 -14.11 30.65 -21.34
C GLU A 45 -14.34 29.95 -19.99
N VAL A 46 -13.37 30.09 -19.08
CA VAL A 46 -13.44 29.51 -17.74
C VAL A 46 -14.54 30.26 -16.99
N ASP A 47 -15.52 29.52 -16.45
CA ASP A 47 -16.61 30.07 -15.65
C ASP A 47 -16.05 30.99 -14.53
N PRO A 48 -16.42 32.28 -14.49
CA PRO A 48 -15.95 33.23 -13.48
C PRO A 48 -16.15 32.76 -12.03
N GLN A 49 -17.19 31.94 -11.76
CA GLN A 49 -17.43 31.39 -10.44
C GLN A 49 -16.42 30.31 -10.05
N VAL A 50 -15.94 29.53 -11.02
CA VAL A 50 -14.90 28.51 -10.80
C VAL A 50 -13.56 29.18 -10.49
N GLU A 51 -13.23 30.25 -11.20
CA GLU A 51 -12.00 31.01 -10.96
C GLU A 51 -12.03 31.73 -9.60
N ALA A 52 -13.19 32.27 -9.21
CA ALA A 52 -13.38 32.85 -7.89
C ALA A 52 -13.22 31.81 -6.76
N ARG A 53 -13.80 30.61 -6.92
CA ARG A 53 -13.63 29.49 -5.96
C ARG A 53 -12.17 29.04 -5.88
N ARG A 54 -11.49 28.96 -7.02
CA ARG A 54 -10.06 28.60 -7.08
C ARG A 54 -9.20 29.63 -6.35
N THR A 55 -9.46 30.91 -6.55
CA THR A 55 -8.76 32.01 -5.87
C THR A 55 -8.98 31.96 -4.36
N LEU A 56 -10.24 31.75 -3.92
CA LEU A 56 -10.57 31.57 -2.51
C LEU A 56 -9.85 30.35 -1.93
N ALA A 57 -9.84 29.21 -2.62
CA ALA A 57 -9.14 28.01 -2.18
C ALA A 57 -7.61 28.20 -2.06
N MET A 58 -6.98 28.90 -3.00
CA MET A 58 -5.56 29.26 -2.89
C MET A 58 -5.30 30.14 -1.67
N SER A 59 -6.18 31.11 -1.39
CA SER A 59 -6.08 31.97 -0.21
C SER A 59 -6.25 31.20 1.11
N LEU A 60 -7.16 30.21 1.15
CA LEU A 60 -7.41 29.35 2.30
C LEU A 60 -6.19 28.48 2.61
N VAL A 61 -5.61 27.85 1.59
CA VAL A 61 -4.44 26.97 1.73
C VAL A 61 -3.19 27.77 2.11
N THR A 62 -3.00 28.95 1.52
CA THR A 62 -1.88 29.84 1.87
C THR A 62 -2.00 30.33 3.31
N SER A 63 -3.18 30.80 3.72
CA SER A 63 -3.44 31.21 5.10
C SER A 63 -3.20 30.07 6.08
N LEU A 64 -3.64 28.86 5.74
CA LEU A 64 -3.40 27.66 6.56
C LEU A 64 -1.92 27.32 6.66
N ALA A 65 -1.15 27.49 5.58
CA ALA A 65 0.30 27.28 5.59
C ALA A 65 1.02 28.22 6.55
N ASP A 66 0.56 29.47 6.63
CA ASP A 66 1.09 30.49 7.53
C ASP A 66 0.68 30.24 8.99
N GLU A 67 -0.59 29.88 9.22
CA GLU A 67 -1.09 29.49 10.54
C GLU A 67 -0.34 28.27 11.09
N ALA A 68 -0.10 27.26 10.24
CA ALA A 68 0.59 26.02 10.61
C ALA A 68 1.99 26.28 11.19
N ARG A 69 2.65 27.39 10.83
CA ARG A 69 3.96 27.78 11.40
C ARG A 69 3.90 27.97 12.91
N SER A 70 2.74 28.35 13.44
CA SER A 70 2.50 28.61 14.86
C SER A 70 2.00 27.39 15.64
N PHE A 71 1.71 26.28 14.97
CA PHE A 71 1.16 25.08 15.60
C PHE A 71 2.12 24.53 16.65
N ARG A 72 1.59 24.16 17.82
CA ARG A 72 2.41 23.68 18.94
C ARG A 72 2.93 22.26 18.68
N ASP A 73 2.13 21.45 18.00
CA ASP A 73 2.50 20.09 17.60
C ASP A 73 3.31 20.11 16.30
N LEU A 74 4.60 19.80 16.40
CA LEU A 74 5.52 19.74 15.26
C LEU A 74 5.10 18.68 14.24
N THR A 75 4.46 17.59 14.70
CA THR A 75 3.93 16.52 13.84
C THR A 75 2.84 17.09 12.92
N GLN A 76 1.89 17.81 13.52
CA GLN A 76 0.79 18.44 12.79
C GLN A 76 1.31 19.54 11.86
N ARG A 77 2.24 20.37 12.33
CA ARG A 77 2.90 21.38 11.52
C ARG A 77 3.49 20.79 10.23
N ALA A 78 4.30 19.74 10.35
CA ALA A 78 4.93 19.09 9.21
C ALA A 78 3.89 18.52 8.21
N ARG A 79 2.88 17.81 8.71
CA ARG A 79 1.83 17.22 7.87
C ARG A 79 0.99 18.27 7.14
N VAL A 80 0.56 19.32 7.84
CA VAL A 80 -0.25 20.38 7.24
C VAL A 80 0.56 21.12 6.17
N GLN A 81 1.82 21.46 6.44
CA GLN A 81 2.70 22.09 5.44
C GLN A 81 2.90 21.20 4.20
N ALA A 82 3.16 19.89 4.39
CA ALA A 82 3.35 18.96 3.28
C ALA A 82 2.08 18.79 2.43
N ARG A 83 0.91 18.73 3.06
CA ARG A 83 -0.38 18.56 2.34
C ARG A 83 -0.85 19.82 1.66
N THR A 84 -0.56 20.98 2.25
CA THR A 84 -0.71 22.29 1.64
C THR A 84 0.16 22.38 0.39
N ALA A 85 1.43 21.97 0.47
CA ALA A 85 2.33 21.92 -0.68
C ALA A 85 1.79 20.98 -1.78
N ASP A 86 1.37 19.76 -1.42
CA ASP A 86 0.75 18.80 -2.33
C ASP A 86 -0.51 19.36 -3.02
N ALA A 87 -1.34 20.12 -2.30
CA ALA A 87 -2.55 20.75 -2.85
C ALA A 87 -2.24 21.94 -3.78
N LEU A 88 -1.18 22.71 -3.49
CA LEU A 88 -0.78 23.88 -4.28
C LEU A 88 0.05 23.53 -5.50
N TRP A 89 0.63 22.33 -5.58
CA TRP A 89 1.62 21.98 -6.60
C TRP A 89 1.20 22.33 -8.03
N ASP A 90 -0.06 22.05 -8.38
CA ASP A 90 -0.60 22.29 -9.72
C ASP A 90 -0.86 23.77 -10.05
N ALA A 91 -0.98 24.62 -9.02
CA ALA A 91 -1.31 26.04 -9.13
C ALA A 91 -0.09 26.95 -8.94
N ASP A 92 0.80 26.60 -8.01
CA ASP A 92 2.02 27.34 -7.67
C ASP A 92 3.14 26.35 -7.26
N PRO A 93 3.86 25.77 -8.24
CA PRO A 93 4.92 24.80 -7.97
C PRO A 93 6.09 25.38 -7.17
N GLU A 94 6.40 26.67 -7.33
CA GLU A 94 7.52 27.32 -6.64
C GLU A 94 7.24 27.44 -5.15
N ASN A 95 6.07 27.96 -4.78
CA ASN A 95 5.64 28.02 -3.39
C ASN A 95 5.45 26.61 -2.81
N ALA A 96 4.89 25.67 -3.56
CA ALA A 96 4.75 24.29 -3.12
C ALA A 96 6.12 23.63 -2.83
N ARG A 97 7.13 23.84 -3.68
CA ARG A 97 8.52 23.37 -3.42
C ARG A 97 9.09 24.00 -2.16
N ALA A 98 8.88 25.30 -1.92
CA ALA A 98 9.30 25.96 -0.69
C ALA A 98 8.59 25.41 0.56
N LEU A 99 7.29 25.12 0.46
CA LEU A 99 6.50 24.54 1.54
C LEU A 99 6.91 23.10 1.86
N PHE A 100 7.22 22.27 0.86
CA PHE A 100 7.78 20.94 1.10
C PHE A 100 9.12 20.99 1.86
N LYS A 101 9.99 21.95 1.54
CA LYS A 101 11.26 22.14 2.28
C LYS A 101 11.00 22.52 3.74
N ARG A 102 10.07 23.45 3.99
CA ARG A 102 9.67 23.80 5.38
C ARG A 102 9.02 22.62 6.12
N ALA A 103 8.21 21.82 5.41
CA ALA A 103 7.59 20.63 5.97
C ALA A 103 8.64 19.59 6.35
N TRP A 104 9.70 19.45 5.54
CA TRP A 104 10.85 18.60 5.84
C TRP A 104 11.57 19.06 7.11
N ASP A 105 11.89 20.35 7.22
CA ASP A 105 12.57 20.89 8.40
C ASP A 105 11.71 20.71 9.67
N SER A 106 10.39 20.88 9.55
CA SER A 106 9.44 20.62 10.65
C SER A 106 9.37 19.13 11.01
N ALA A 107 9.45 18.25 10.01
CA ALA A 107 9.48 16.79 10.20
C ALA A 107 10.78 16.33 10.86
N GLU A 108 11.92 16.92 10.52
CA GLU A 108 13.20 16.72 11.20
C GLU A 108 13.09 17.06 12.69
N ALA A 109 12.63 18.26 13.01
CA ALA A 109 12.45 18.68 14.40
C ALA A 109 11.47 17.79 15.17
N ALA A 110 10.38 17.36 14.52
CA ALA A 110 9.39 16.47 15.12
C ALA A 110 9.95 15.06 15.38
N ASP A 111 10.69 14.49 14.41
CA ASP A 111 11.33 13.18 14.55
C ASP A 111 12.40 13.19 15.66
N GLU A 112 13.18 14.28 15.78
CA GLU A 112 14.18 14.46 16.85
C GLU A 112 13.53 14.56 18.24
N GLU A 113 12.49 15.39 18.40
CA GLU A 113 11.73 15.52 19.64
C GLU A 113 11.08 14.18 20.04
N ASN A 114 10.51 13.47 19.06
CA ASN A 114 9.94 12.16 19.26
C ASN A 114 10.98 11.14 19.72
N SER A 115 12.18 11.16 19.11
CA SER A 115 13.28 10.29 19.50
C SER A 115 13.75 10.56 20.92
N ARG A 116 13.92 11.85 21.30
CA ARG A 116 14.28 12.26 22.66
C ARG A 116 13.26 11.77 23.69
N ARG A 117 11.96 12.00 23.43
CA ARG A 117 10.89 11.54 24.32
C ARG A 117 10.86 10.03 24.44
N SER A 118 11.06 9.30 23.34
CA SER A 118 11.13 7.84 23.37
C SER A 118 12.33 7.33 24.17
N GLU A 119 13.50 7.97 24.08
CA GLU A 119 14.65 7.63 24.93
C GLU A 119 14.40 7.90 26.41
N GLU A 120 13.75 9.02 26.74
CA GLU A 120 13.34 9.35 28.12
C GLU A 120 12.33 8.33 28.66
N GLU A 121 11.31 7.99 27.87
CA GLU A 121 10.30 6.98 28.20
C GLU A 121 10.95 5.60 28.42
N VAL A 122 11.86 5.19 27.52
CA VAL A 122 12.61 3.94 27.66
C VAL A 122 13.45 3.96 28.93
N ARG A 123 14.15 5.07 29.22
CA ARG A 123 14.95 5.21 30.45
C ARG A 123 14.08 5.12 31.71
N ALA A 124 12.92 5.77 31.72
CA ALA A 124 11.95 5.72 32.81
C ALA A 124 11.36 4.31 32.98
N MET A 125 11.04 3.61 31.88
CA MET A 125 10.50 2.24 31.91
C MET A 125 11.56 1.21 32.32
N LEU A 126 12.80 1.36 31.89
CA LEU A 126 13.94 0.55 32.34
C LEU A 126 14.15 0.68 33.84
N ALA A 127 13.99 1.89 34.39
CA ALA A 127 14.04 2.13 35.83
C ALA A 127 12.85 1.53 36.60
N ALA A 128 11.69 1.36 35.95
CA ALA A 128 10.43 0.98 36.61
C ALA A 128 10.03 -0.50 36.47
N ARG A 129 10.24 -1.18 35.32
CA ARG A 129 9.60 -2.49 35.06
C ARG A 129 10.28 -3.49 34.10
N GLY A 130 11.53 -3.27 33.68
CA GLY A 130 12.30 -4.31 32.94
C GLY A 130 11.69 -4.78 31.60
N SER A 131 10.77 -4.02 31.00
CA SER A 131 10.12 -4.32 29.71
C SER A 131 10.38 -3.20 28.70
N THR A 132 10.69 -3.57 27.45
CA THR A 132 11.18 -2.70 26.37
C THR A 132 10.27 -2.69 25.14
N ALA A 133 8.95 -2.65 25.34
CA ALA A 133 8.04 -2.43 24.22
C ALA A 133 8.06 -0.96 23.79
N SER A 134 8.97 -0.61 22.87
CA SER A 134 9.01 0.70 22.23
C SER A 134 7.84 0.85 21.24
N ARG A 135 6.98 1.85 21.44
CA ARG A 135 6.02 2.29 20.41
C ARG A 135 6.83 3.01 19.34
N GLN A 136 7.03 2.38 18.18
CA GLN A 136 7.61 3.07 17.02
C GLN A 136 6.70 4.25 16.65
N ARG A 137 7.18 5.48 16.87
CA ARG A 137 6.47 6.69 16.46
C ARG A 137 6.57 6.85 14.93
N PRO A 138 5.56 7.45 14.28
CA PRO A 138 5.56 7.66 12.82
C PRO A 138 6.80 8.45 12.38
N ASN A 139 7.45 8.01 11.30
CA ASN A 139 8.57 8.75 10.70
C ASN A 139 8.04 9.79 9.72
N LEU A 140 8.01 11.05 10.14
CA LEU A 140 7.38 12.14 9.39
C LEU A 140 8.19 12.52 8.15
N ARG A 141 9.52 12.43 8.23
CA ARG A 141 10.40 12.68 7.07
C ARG A 141 10.04 11.79 5.89
N ARG A 142 9.73 10.51 6.12
CA ARG A 142 9.30 9.59 5.06
C ARG A 142 7.94 9.96 4.46
N GLU A 143 7.02 10.49 5.25
CA GLU A 143 5.72 10.98 4.77
C GLU A 143 5.91 12.18 3.83
N VAL A 144 6.70 13.17 4.25
CA VAL A 144 7.04 14.36 3.44
C VAL A 144 7.78 13.96 2.16
N LEU A 145 8.79 13.08 2.27
CA LEU A 145 9.52 12.54 1.12
C LEU A 145 8.57 11.95 0.08
N ARG A 146 7.61 11.11 0.51
CA ARG A 146 6.67 10.48 -0.42
C ARG A 146 5.85 11.52 -1.19
N MET A 147 5.30 12.52 -0.48
CA MET A 147 4.48 13.56 -1.11
C MET A 147 5.30 14.42 -2.08
N ALA A 148 6.50 14.82 -1.68
CA ALA A 148 7.41 15.59 -2.53
C ALA A 148 7.84 14.80 -3.78
N ALA A 149 8.26 13.54 -3.60
CA ALA A 149 8.77 12.68 -4.66
C ALA A 149 7.75 12.38 -5.76
N LYS A 150 6.45 12.35 -5.41
CA LYS A 150 5.35 12.20 -6.39
C LYS A 150 5.40 13.31 -7.45
N HIS A 151 5.65 14.53 -7.00
CA HIS A 151 5.59 15.73 -7.82
C HIS A 151 6.94 16.09 -8.45
N ASP A 152 8.02 15.89 -7.72
CA ASP A 152 9.33 16.40 -8.06
C ASP A 152 10.43 15.39 -7.73
N ARG A 153 11.09 14.88 -8.78
CA ARG A 153 12.18 13.93 -8.65
C ARG A 153 13.37 14.57 -7.94
N GLU A 154 13.73 15.79 -8.30
CA GLU A 154 14.92 16.45 -7.73
C GLU A 154 14.74 16.67 -6.24
N LEU A 155 13.54 17.10 -5.83
CA LEU A 155 13.20 17.27 -4.42
C LEU A 155 13.17 15.93 -3.67
N GLY A 156 12.64 14.88 -4.30
CA GLY A 156 12.68 13.53 -3.73
C GLY A 156 14.11 13.00 -3.53
N GLU A 157 15.01 13.24 -4.48
CA GLU A 157 16.43 12.88 -4.35
C GLU A 157 17.16 13.74 -3.32
N GLU A 158 16.83 15.04 -3.22
CA GLU A 158 17.34 15.94 -2.17
C GLU A 158 17.02 15.38 -0.77
N PHE A 159 15.75 15.00 -0.55
CA PHE A 159 15.27 14.47 0.73
C PHE A 159 15.78 13.06 1.02
N LEU A 160 15.92 12.18 0.02
CA LEU A 160 16.59 10.89 0.20
C LEU A 160 18.03 11.07 0.68
N ARG A 161 18.78 11.98 0.06
CA ARG A 161 20.17 12.27 0.48
C ARG A 161 20.23 12.82 1.90
N LYS A 162 19.34 13.74 2.28
CA LYS A 162 19.26 14.25 3.67
C LYS A 162 18.99 13.12 4.68
N LEU A 163 18.10 12.18 4.33
CA LEU A 163 17.79 11.03 5.19
C LEU A 163 19.00 10.10 5.37
N GLU A 164 19.79 9.91 4.32
CA GLU A 164 21.05 9.15 4.37
C GLU A 164 22.11 9.85 5.23
N GLU A 165 22.27 11.17 5.08
CA GLU A 165 23.23 11.98 5.83
C GLU A 165 22.90 12.02 7.33
N SER A 166 21.64 12.28 7.70
CA SER A 166 21.18 12.27 9.08
C SER A 166 21.47 10.93 9.76
N ARG A 167 21.26 9.81 9.08
CA ARG A 167 21.56 8.48 9.63
C ARG A 167 23.05 8.19 9.77
N LYS A 168 23.89 8.66 8.83
CA LYS A 168 25.34 8.53 8.98
C LYS A 168 25.80 9.25 10.26
N GLN A 169 25.28 10.45 10.51
CA GLN A 169 25.57 11.20 11.72
C GLN A 169 25.05 10.51 12.99
N GLU A 170 23.87 9.88 12.94
CA GLU A 170 23.33 9.07 14.06
C GLU A 170 24.21 7.83 14.33
N ALA A 171 24.66 7.14 13.28
CA ALA A 171 25.55 5.97 13.40
C ALA A 171 26.93 6.32 13.97
N GLU A 172 27.48 7.50 13.62
CA GLU A 172 28.73 8.01 14.18
C GLU A 172 28.63 8.38 15.68
N LYS A 173 27.42 8.75 16.14
CA LYS A 173 27.15 9.12 17.54
C LYS A 173 26.77 7.93 18.43
N ALA A 174 26.44 6.77 17.86
CA ALA A 174 26.12 5.58 18.62
C ALA A 174 27.38 4.99 19.28
N PRO A 175 27.30 4.47 20.53
CA PRO A 175 28.45 3.80 21.16
C PRO A 175 28.90 2.63 20.29
N ALA A 176 30.21 2.54 20.03
CA ALA A 176 30.82 1.56 19.14
C ALA A 176 30.46 0.13 19.54
N GLY A 177 29.40 -0.39 18.92
CA GLY A 177 28.86 -1.72 19.12
C GLY A 177 28.35 -2.20 17.78
N THR A 178 29.19 -2.97 17.09
CA THR A 178 28.99 -3.53 15.74
C THR A 178 28.99 -2.54 14.58
N ASN A 179 30.06 -1.74 14.48
CA ASN A 179 30.56 -1.34 13.16
C ASN A 179 31.00 -2.59 12.39
N SER A 180 30.16 -3.09 11.49
CA SER A 180 30.69 -3.86 10.35
C SER A 180 31.12 -2.86 9.29
N GLN A 181 32.32 -2.29 9.48
CA GLN A 181 32.99 -1.55 8.42
C GLN A 181 33.28 -2.49 7.25
N ALA A 182 32.76 -2.10 6.08
CA ALA A 182 33.38 -2.19 4.77
C ALA A 182 34.17 -3.46 4.43
N THR A 183 33.50 -4.38 3.71
CA THR A 183 33.97 -5.07 2.47
C THR A 183 33.05 -6.24 2.05
N ALA A 184 32.03 -6.58 2.84
CA ALA A 184 31.19 -7.77 2.59
C ALA A 184 30.02 -7.49 1.63
N ARG A 185 29.76 -8.47 0.75
CA ARG A 185 28.66 -8.52 -0.23
C ARG A 185 27.30 -8.19 0.40
N ILE A 186 26.40 -7.59 -0.39
CA ILE A 186 25.06 -7.18 0.06
C ILE A 186 24.26 -8.41 0.51
N ASN A 187 23.73 -8.36 1.74
CA ASN A 187 22.72 -9.32 2.19
C ASN A 187 21.41 -9.07 1.42
N PRO A 188 20.89 -10.04 0.64
CA PRO A 188 19.68 -9.83 -0.16
C PRO A 188 18.40 -9.57 0.65
N ASP A 189 18.38 -9.93 1.93
CA ASP A 189 17.27 -9.66 2.87
C ASP A 189 17.42 -8.32 3.59
N ASP A 190 18.63 -7.77 3.64
CA ASP A 190 18.98 -6.54 4.34
C ASP A 190 19.91 -5.69 3.45
N PRO A 191 19.39 -5.15 2.33
CA PRO A 191 20.18 -4.31 1.43
C PRO A 191 20.63 -3.03 2.15
N PRO A 192 21.67 -2.34 1.64
CA PRO A 192 22.11 -1.07 2.19
C PRO A 192 20.93 -0.13 2.40
N GLN A 193 20.86 0.53 3.56
CA GLN A 193 19.64 1.23 3.97
C GLN A 193 19.16 2.29 2.96
N ALA A 194 20.09 3.00 2.32
CA ALA A 194 19.80 3.92 1.21
C ALA A 194 18.97 3.24 0.09
N MET A 195 19.40 2.04 -0.32
CA MET A 195 18.70 1.22 -1.30
C MET A 195 17.34 0.78 -0.79
N ALA A 196 17.25 0.28 0.46
CA ALA A 196 15.99 -0.14 1.07
C ALA A 196 14.96 1.01 1.14
N GLN A 197 15.40 2.22 1.49
CA GLN A 197 14.55 3.41 1.55
C GLN A 197 14.04 3.82 0.18
N ARG A 198 14.93 3.87 -0.81
CA ARG A 198 14.60 4.19 -2.19
C ARG A 198 13.61 3.18 -2.79
N LEU A 199 13.84 1.88 -2.58
CA LEU A 199 12.90 0.82 -3.01
C LEU A 199 11.57 0.90 -2.25
N SER A 200 11.59 1.22 -0.95
CA SER A 200 10.36 1.43 -0.19
C SER A 200 9.55 2.62 -0.72
N LEU A 201 10.20 3.72 -1.12
CA LEU A 201 9.55 4.87 -1.74
C LEU A 201 8.94 4.48 -3.10
N ALA A 202 9.71 3.81 -3.94
CA ALA A 202 9.24 3.32 -5.24
C ALA A 202 8.02 2.40 -5.10
N ARG A 203 8.05 1.47 -4.13
CA ARG A 203 6.92 0.59 -3.84
C ARG A 203 5.66 1.37 -3.47
N GLN A 204 5.78 2.39 -2.61
CA GLN A 204 4.65 3.23 -2.21
C GLN A 204 4.07 4.00 -3.41
N LEU A 205 4.93 4.59 -4.24
CA LEU A 205 4.49 5.29 -5.46
C LEU A 205 3.78 4.35 -6.44
N LEU A 206 4.25 3.10 -6.55
CA LEU A 206 3.62 2.09 -7.39
C LEU A 206 2.25 1.67 -6.86
N GLN A 207 2.10 1.56 -5.53
CA GLN A 207 0.80 1.33 -4.88
C GLN A 207 -0.17 2.49 -5.14
N ASP A 208 0.32 3.73 -5.08
CA ASP A 208 -0.43 4.95 -5.37
C ASP A 208 -0.78 5.09 -6.87
N GLY A 209 -0.25 4.22 -7.73
CA GLY A 209 -0.52 4.18 -9.17
C GLY A 209 0.39 5.05 -10.03
N ASP A 210 1.42 5.67 -9.46
CA ASP A 210 2.41 6.46 -10.19
C ASP A 210 3.58 5.57 -10.63
N GLU A 211 3.32 4.76 -11.66
CA GLU A 211 4.29 3.82 -12.22
C GLU A 211 5.57 4.52 -12.70
N ALA A 212 5.42 5.62 -13.45
CA ALA A 212 6.55 6.34 -14.01
C ALA A 212 7.49 6.86 -12.92
N ARG A 213 6.94 7.44 -11.83
CA ARG A 213 7.75 7.91 -10.72
C ARG A 213 8.33 6.77 -9.90
N ALA A 214 7.55 5.72 -9.65
CA ALA A 214 8.05 4.54 -8.95
C ALA A 214 9.30 3.97 -9.64
N LEU A 215 9.28 3.85 -10.97
CA LEU A 215 10.41 3.36 -11.76
C LEU A 215 11.63 4.29 -11.72
N GLN A 216 11.42 5.61 -11.71
CA GLN A 216 12.51 6.58 -11.59
C GLN A 216 13.34 6.40 -10.31
N PHE A 217 12.71 5.98 -9.22
CA PHE A 217 13.37 5.67 -7.95
C PHE A 217 13.80 4.20 -7.84
N ALA A 218 13.05 3.25 -8.40
CA ALA A 218 13.40 1.83 -8.34
C ALA A 218 14.66 1.51 -9.15
N ASP A 219 14.75 1.98 -10.41
CA ASP A 219 15.76 1.54 -11.38
C ASP A 219 17.21 1.63 -10.87
N PRO A 220 17.64 2.71 -10.18
CA PRO A 220 19.01 2.80 -9.64
C PRO A 220 19.28 1.84 -8.46
N ALA A 221 18.25 1.23 -7.88
CA ALA A 221 18.30 0.41 -6.68
C ALA A 221 17.87 -1.06 -6.90
N LEU A 222 17.45 -1.43 -8.12
CA LEU A 222 17.08 -2.82 -8.45
C LEU A 222 18.28 -3.78 -8.44
N TYR A 223 19.51 -3.25 -8.53
CA TYR A 223 20.75 -4.04 -8.52
C TYR A 223 21.68 -3.60 -7.38
N PRO A 224 22.35 -4.53 -6.67
CA PRO A 224 22.24 -6.00 -6.74
C PRO A 224 20.85 -6.57 -6.40
N VAL A 225 20.58 -7.80 -6.86
CA VAL A 225 19.28 -8.48 -6.66
C VAL A 225 18.99 -8.65 -5.17
N ASN A 226 17.83 -8.19 -4.73
CA ASN A 226 17.39 -8.25 -3.33
C ASN A 226 15.86 -8.40 -3.23
N THR A 227 15.37 -8.79 -2.06
CA THR A 227 13.94 -9.09 -1.85
C THR A 227 13.01 -7.89 -2.13
N PHE A 228 13.44 -6.66 -1.81
CA PHE A 228 12.65 -5.45 -2.04
C PHE A 228 12.55 -5.10 -3.52
N GLY A 229 13.65 -5.25 -4.26
CA GLY A 229 13.68 -5.06 -5.71
C GLY A 229 12.80 -6.07 -6.44
N MET A 230 12.91 -7.35 -6.08
CA MET A 230 12.07 -8.40 -6.68
C MET A 230 10.59 -8.17 -6.43
N ASN A 231 10.22 -7.67 -5.25
CA ASN A 231 8.83 -7.32 -5.01
C ASN A 231 8.29 -6.18 -5.86
N ILE A 232 9.09 -5.14 -6.11
CA ILE A 232 8.68 -4.08 -7.01
C ILE A 232 8.40 -4.67 -8.40
N LEU A 233 9.21 -5.63 -8.86
CA LEU A 233 8.98 -6.30 -10.15
C LEU A 233 7.71 -7.14 -10.15
N ASP A 234 7.44 -7.90 -9.09
CA ASP A 234 6.19 -8.69 -8.99
C ASP A 234 4.95 -7.76 -9.01
N MET A 235 5.00 -6.66 -8.24
CA MET A 235 3.93 -5.66 -8.21
C MET A 235 3.78 -4.92 -9.54
N LEU A 236 4.91 -4.64 -10.20
CA LEU A 236 4.91 -4.01 -11.51
C LEU A 236 4.35 -4.97 -12.56
N HIS A 237 4.63 -6.26 -12.47
CA HIS A 237 4.15 -7.26 -13.43
C HIS A 237 2.62 -7.37 -13.42
N GLU A 238 1.99 -7.25 -12.25
CA GLU A 238 0.52 -7.20 -12.14
C GLU A 238 -0.09 -5.99 -12.86
N LYS A 239 0.65 -4.88 -12.97
CA LYS A 239 0.16 -3.61 -13.53
C LYS A 239 0.59 -3.41 -14.99
N ASN A 240 1.85 -3.69 -15.29
CA ASN A 240 2.53 -3.54 -16.56
C ASN A 240 3.57 -4.67 -16.77
N PRO A 241 3.13 -5.83 -17.28
CA PRO A 241 4.00 -6.98 -17.53
C PRO A 241 5.20 -6.67 -18.43
N ALA A 242 5.00 -5.85 -19.45
CA ALA A 242 6.05 -5.56 -20.43
C ALA A 242 7.20 -4.74 -19.80
N ALA A 243 6.86 -3.75 -18.97
CA ALA A 243 7.86 -3.00 -18.23
C ALA A 243 8.60 -3.91 -17.24
N ALA A 244 7.88 -4.72 -16.47
CA ALA A 244 8.48 -5.65 -15.52
C ALA A 244 9.44 -6.63 -16.19
N ASP A 245 9.02 -7.27 -17.29
CA ASP A 245 9.84 -8.21 -18.06
C ASP A 245 11.11 -7.54 -18.59
N GLN A 246 11.04 -6.31 -19.08
CA GLN A 246 12.21 -5.57 -19.55
C GLN A 246 13.24 -5.35 -18.43
N ARG A 247 12.79 -4.95 -17.23
CA ARG A 247 13.68 -4.75 -16.07
C ARG A 247 14.24 -6.07 -15.58
N TYR A 248 13.40 -7.11 -15.52
CA TYR A 248 13.82 -8.45 -15.12
C TYR A 248 14.89 -9.01 -16.06
N MET A 249 14.71 -8.89 -17.38
CA MET A 249 15.70 -9.28 -18.38
C MET A 249 17.02 -8.51 -18.23
N SER A 250 16.95 -7.23 -17.85
CA SER A 250 18.14 -6.41 -17.56
C SER A 250 18.88 -6.92 -16.31
N LEU A 251 18.15 -7.35 -15.27
CA LEU A 251 18.74 -7.97 -14.08
C LEU A 251 19.37 -9.32 -14.39
N LEU A 252 18.71 -10.17 -15.20
CA LEU A 252 19.27 -11.45 -15.65
C LEU A 252 20.59 -11.27 -16.40
N ALA A 253 20.67 -10.26 -17.27
CA ALA A 253 21.89 -9.96 -18.02
C ALA A 253 23.02 -9.50 -17.10
N ARG A 254 22.73 -8.62 -16.13
CA ARG A 254 23.73 -8.16 -15.14
C ARG A 254 24.21 -9.29 -14.24
N ALA A 255 23.28 -10.09 -13.71
CA ALA A 255 23.59 -11.22 -12.83
C ALA A 255 24.47 -12.27 -13.53
N MET A 256 24.23 -12.54 -14.81
CA MET A 256 25.06 -13.48 -15.60
C MET A 256 26.52 -13.01 -15.72
N SER A 257 26.76 -11.69 -15.78
CA SER A 257 28.09 -11.11 -15.94
C SER A 257 28.80 -10.78 -14.62
N ASP A 258 28.08 -10.73 -13.50
CA ASP A 258 28.66 -10.31 -12.22
C ASP A 258 29.21 -11.52 -11.43
N PRO A 259 30.52 -11.58 -11.16
CA PRO A 259 31.16 -12.66 -10.39
C PRO A 259 30.71 -12.73 -8.92
N VAL A 260 29.97 -11.73 -8.42
CA VAL A 260 29.37 -11.71 -7.08
C VAL A 260 28.01 -12.42 -7.05
N SER A 261 27.38 -12.64 -8.21
CA SER A 261 26.12 -13.37 -8.29
C SER A 261 26.30 -14.81 -7.82
N ASP A 262 25.37 -15.27 -6.99
CA ASP A 262 25.45 -16.55 -6.31
C ASP A 262 24.09 -17.27 -6.25
N ALA A 263 23.99 -18.33 -5.46
CA ALA A 263 22.78 -19.13 -5.37
C ALA A 263 21.57 -18.34 -4.84
N ASN A 264 21.77 -17.39 -3.90
CA ASN A 264 20.66 -16.54 -3.45
C ASN A 264 20.19 -15.59 -4.55
N THR A 265 21.10 -15.11 -5.40
CA THR A 265 20.75 -14.33 -6.59
C THR A 265 19.79 -15.12 -7.50
N VAL A 266 20.12 -16.38 -7.78
CA VAL A 266 19.26 -17.27 -8.60
C VAL A 266 17.94 -17.60 -7.90
N SER A 267 17.97 -17.88 -6.59
CA SER A 267 16.77 -18.17 -5.81
C SER A 267 15.77 -17.01 -5.86
N LEU A 268 16.24 -15.77 -5.70
CA LEU A 268 15.40 -14.57 -5.79
C LEU A 268 14.88 -14.31 -7.21
N LEU A 269 15.72 -14.47 -8.23
CA LEU A 269 15.30 -14.33 -9.62
C LEU A 269 14.25 -15.37 -10.03
N SER A 270 14.26 -16.56 -9.40
CA SER A 270 13.27 -17.60 -9.66
C SER A 270 11.86 -17.21 -9.19
N SER A 271 11.76 -16.36 -8.16
CA SER A 271 10.48 -15.91 -7.61
C SER A 271 9.63 -15.21 -8.66
N TYR A 272 10.21 -14.32 -9.47
CA TYR A 272 9.46 -13.59 -10.51
C TYR A 272 8.78 -14.52 -11.54
N VAL A 273 9.44 -15.62 -11.92
CA VAL A 273 8.97 -16.51 -12.99
C VAL A 273 8.04 -17.60 -12.47
N PHE A 274 8.31 -18.13 -11.27
CA PHE A 274 7.67 -19.36 -10.79
C PHE A 274 6.93 -19.19 -9.46
N MET A 275 7.30 -18.22 -8.64
CA MET A 275 6.84 -18.12 -7.25
C MET A 275 6.73 -16.64 -6.82
N PRO A 276 5.91 -15.82 -7.51
CA PRO A 276 5.85 -14.38 -7.23
C PRO A 276 5.49 -14.14 -5.76
N TYR A 277 6.03 -13.07 -5.18
CA TYR A 277 5.86 -12.70 -3.77
C TYR A 277 6.40 -13.68 -2.72
N MET A 278 7.05 -14.78 -3.14
CA MET A 278 7.69 -15.73 -2.25
C MET A 278 9.20 -15.72 -2.49
N TYR A 279 9.92 -15.05 -1.60
CA TYR A 279 11.37 -14.91 -1.67
C TYR A 279 12.02 -15.84 -0.65
N ILE A 280 12.96 -16.66 -1.12
CA ILE A 280 13.68 -17.62 -0.29
C ILE A 280 15.18 -17.36 -0.44
N THR A 281 15.83 -17.09 0.69
CA THR A 281 17.28 -16.98 0.80
C THR A 281 17.77 -18.04 1.77
N VAL A 282 19.01 -18.48 1.58
CA VAL A 282 19.67 -19.45 2.45
C VAL A 282 21.00 -18.85 2.90
N ARG A 283 21.30 -18.97 4.18
CA ARG A 283 22.56 -18.50 4.78
C ARG A 283 23.64 -19.59 4.67
N PRO A 284 24.93 -19.25 4.88
CA PRO A 284 26.02 -20.23 4.81
C PRO A 284 25.90 -21.41 5.78
N ASP A 285 25.16 -21.24 6.89
CA ASP A 285 24.87 -22.28 7.89
C ASP A 285 23.69 -23.21 7.48
N GLY A 286 23.09 -22.98 6.31
CA GLY A 286 21.95 -23.73 5.80
C GLY A 286 20.59 -23.28 6.35
N ASN A 287 20.55 -22.30 7.26
CA ASN A 287 19.29 -21.72 7.69
C ASN A 287 18.67 -20.90 6.56
N SER A 288 17.36 -21.02 6.38
CA SER A 288 16.63 -20.29 5.34
C SER A 288 15.78 -19.18 5.93
N HIS A 289 15.64 -18.11 5.15
CA HIS A 289 14.63 -17.09 5.39
C HIS A 289 13.62 -17.15 4.25
N THR A 290 12.33 -17.23 4.60
CA THR A 290 11.24 -17.16 3.63
C THR A 290 10.44 -15.90 3.91
N ARG A 291 10.31 -15.05 2.90
CA ARG A 291 9.54 -13.83 2.97
C ARG A 291 8.39 -13.92 1.97
N ARG A 292 7.16 -13.98 2.49
CA ARG A 292 5.92 -14.02 1.71
C ARG A 292 5.20 -12.68 1.83
N TRP A 293 5.03 -11.95 0.73
CA TRP A 293 4.35 -10.64 0.71
C TRP A 293 2.93 -10.69 0.14
N SER A 294 2.54 -11.82 -0.45
CA SER A 294 1.18 -12.07 -0.93
C SER A 294 0.82 -13.53 -0.69
N ASP A 295 -0.46 -13.78 -0.43
CA ASP A 295 -1.00 -15.14 -0.40
C ASP A 295 -1.10 -15.74 -1.80
N ASN A 296 -1.20 -14.90 -2.83
CA ASN A 296 -1.15 -15.34 -4.22
C ASN A 296 0.30 -15.42 -4.72
N ASN A 297 0.86 -16.62 -4.76
CA ASN A 297 2.20 -16.92 -5.25
C ASN A 297 2.18 -17.87 -6.47
N ALA A 298 1.04 -17.97 -7.15
CA ALA A 298 0.93 -18.80 -8.35
C ALA A 298 1.82 -18.22 -9.48
N PRO A 299 2.50 -19.07 -10.28
CA PRO A 299 3.29 -18.60 -11.41
C PRO A 299 2.45 -17.69 -12.34
N PRO A 300 2.97 -16.53 -12.80
CA PRO A 300 2.18 -15.64 -13.63
C PRO A 300 1.87 -16.29 -14.99
N ALA A 301 0.60 -16.28 -15.39
CA ALA A 301 0.13 -16.96 -16.60
C ALA A 301 0.71 -16.39 -17.92
N ASN A 302 1.21 -15.15 -17.88
CA ASN A 302 1.65 -14.36 -19.01
C ASN A 302 3.18 -14.25 -19.17
N ILE A 303 3.98 -15.01 -18.41
CA ILE A 303 5.44 -15.02 -18.60
C ILE A 303 5.79 -15.70 -19.93
N SER A 304 6.47 -14.96 -20.81
CA SER A 304 6.89 -15.50 -22.10
C SER A 304 7.94 -16.61 -21.97
N ALA A 305 7.95 -17.54 -22.94
CA ALA A 305 8.98 -18.58 -23.01
C ALA A 305 10.40 -17.97 -23.12
N GLY A 306 10.54 -16.81 -23.77
CA GLY A 306 11.82 -16.11 -23.88
C GLY A 306 12.38 -15.67 -22.52
N VAL A 307 11.53 -15.09 -21.66
CA VAL A 307 11.91 -14.69 -20.29
C VAL A 307 12.28 -15.91 -19.46
N ARG A 308 11.50 -17.00 -19.54
CA ARG A 308 11.78 -18.25 -18.82
C ARG A 308 13.10 -18.89 -19.24
N ASN A 309 13.36 -18.96 -20.55
CA ASN A 309 14.61 -19.51 -21.08
C ASN A 309 15.81 -18.64 -20.71
N ALA A 310 15.65 -17.32 -20.68
CA ALA A 310 16.69 -16.42 -20.21
C ALA A 310 17.01 -16.64 -18.73
N PHE A 311 16.00 -16.86 -17.88
CA PHE A 311 16.21 -17.23 -16.49
C PHE A 311 17.01 -18.52 -16.36
N PHE A 312 16.61 -19.62 -17.03
CA PHE A 312 17.32 -20.90 -16.91
C PHE A 312 18.79 -20.80 -17.35
N ARG A 313 19.06 -20.07 -18.44
CA ARG A 313 20.43 -19.81 -18.90
C ARG A 313 21.25 -19.03 -17.87
N THR A 314 20.69 -17.97 -17.27
CA THR A 314 21.35 -17.20 -16.21
C THR A 314 21.58 -18.06 -14.97
N ALA A 315 20.55 -18.80 -14.53
CA ALA A 315 20.62 -19.69 -13.37
C ALA A 315 21.71 -20.75 -13.53
N ALA A 316 21.76 -21.42 -14.69
CA ALA A 316 22.81 -22.40 -14.98
C ALA A 316 24.20 -21.75 -14.98
N SER A 317 24.37 -20.58 -15.61
CA SER A 317 25.64 -19.85 -15.62
C SER A 317 26.16 -19.52 -14.22
N VAL A 318 25.26 -19.10 -13.31
CA VAL A 318 25.64 -18.73 -11.94
C VAL A 318 25.88 -19.97 -11.08
N LEU A 319 24.97 -20.96 -11.10
CA LEU A 319 25.05 -22.14 -10.23
C LEU A 319 26.16 -23.12 -10.62
N LEU A 320 26.50 -23.19 -11.91
CA LEU A 320 27.62 -24.00 -12.43
C LEU A 320 28.93 -23.22 -12.49
N GLY A 321 28.89 -21.92 -12.14
CA GLY A 321 30.06 -21.07 -12.09
C GLY A 321 31.11 -21.56 -11.09
N PRO A 322 32.38 -21.14 -11.26
CA PRO A 322 33.43 -21.46 -10.31
C PRO A 322 33.09 -20.85 -8.94
N VAL A 323 33.25 -21.65 -7.88
CA VAL A 323 33.15 -21.15 -6.50
C VAL A 323 34.53 -20.65 -6.09
N PRO A 324 34.70 -19.37 -5.72
CA PRO A 324 35.98 -18.86 -5.26
C PRO A 324 36.40 -19.55 -3.96
N GLU A 325 37.70 -19.74 -3.76
CA GLU A 325 38.29 -20.22 -2.51
C GLU A 325 39.10 -19.07 -1.89
N PRO A 326 38.73 -18.55 -0.69
CA PRO A 326 37.63 -19.01 0.18
C PRO A 326 36.23 -18.65 -0.37
N ASP A 327 35.21 -19.46 -0.02
CA ASP A 327 33.82 -19.20 -0.40
C ASP A 327 33.25 -18.01 0.39
N LEU A 328 33.10 -16.89 -0.31
CA LEU A 328 32.52 -15.66 0.21
C LEU A 328 31.06 -15.46 -0.23
N SER A 329 30.38 -16.47 -0.78
CA SER A 329 28.99 -16.34 -1.26
C SER A 329 28.01 -16.11 -0.10
N SER A 330 26.91 -15.39 -0.37
CA SER A 330 25.88 -15.12 0.63
C SER A 330 25.16 -16.40 1.08
N SER A 331 25.17 -17.44 0.23
CA SER A 331 24.58 -18.74 0.49
C SER A 331 25.56 -19.77 1.08
N GLY A 332 26.86 -19.57 0.91
CA GLY A 332 27.87 -20.61 1.16
C GLY A 332 27.65 -21.87 0.30
N ARG A 333 28.50 -22.88 0.50
CA ARG A 333 28.40 -24.20 -0.16
C ARG A 333 27.10 -24.92 0.17
N LEU A 334 26.68 -24.88 1.44
CA LEU A 334 25.45 -25.52 1.92
C LEU A 334 24.19 -24.86 1.34
N GLY A 335 24.10 -23.53 1.34
CA GLY A 335 22.98 -22.84 0.69
C GLY A 335 22.98 -23.03 -0.82
N THR A 336 24.16 -23.10 -1.44
CA THR A 336 24.28 -23.45 -2.87
C THR A 336 23.69 -24.82 -3.17
N TYR A 337 23.97 -25.83 -2.33
CA TYR A 337 23.34 -27.15 -2.46
C TYR A 337 21.81 -27.06 -2.39
N VAL A 338 21.27 -26.38 -1.37
CA VAL A 338 19.81 -26.24 -1.18
C VAL A 338 19.15 -25.56 -2.38
N VAL A 339 19.75 -24.48 -2.89
CA VAL A 339 19.22 -23.77 -4.06
C VAL A 339 19.30 -24.65 -5.31
N ILE A 340 20.41 -25.36 -5.56
CA ILE A 340 20.52 -26.27 -6.71
C ILE A 340 19.45 -27.36 -6.61
N ALA A 341 19.25 -27.97 -5.45
CA ALA A 341 18.22 -29.00 -5.24
C ALA A 341 16.79 -28.47 -5.51
N ARG A 342 16.50 -27.24 -5.09
CA ARG A 342 15.22 -26.56 -5.42
C ARG A 342 15.09 -26.28 -6.92
N MET A 343 16.11 -25.69 -7.52
CA MET A 343 16.08 -25.30 -8.93
C MET A 343 16.02 -26.53 -9.84
N LEU A 344 16.67 -27.64 -9.48
CA LEU A 344 16.68 -28.86 -10.27
C LEU A 344 15.25 -29.37 -10.58
N GLN A 345 14.33 -29.30 -9.61
CA GLN A 345 12.92 -29.65 -9.84
C GLN A 345 12.28 -28.80 -10.96
N LEU A 346 12.63 -27.50 -11.04
CA LEU A 346 12.16 -26.61 -12.09
C LEU A 346 12.82 -26.91 -13.44
N PHE A 347 14.14 -27.15 -13.46
CA PHE A 347 14.87 -27.53 -14.66
C PHE A 347 14.33 -28.84 -15.26
N GLU A 348 14.07 -29.85 -14.43
CA GLU A 348 13.51 -31.13 -14.84
C GLU A 348 12.07 -30.98 -15.34
N LYS A 349 11.21 -30.29 -14.58
CA LYS A 349 9.82 -30.05 -14.95
C LYS A 349 9.67 -29.32 -16.29
N HIS A 350 10.63 -28.44 -16.62
CA HIS A 350 10.63 -27.68 -17.86
C HIS A 350 11.53 -28.26 -18.97
N GLY A 351 12.18 -29.40 -18.73
CA GLY A 351 13.00 -30.10 -19.74
C GLY A 351 14.28 -29.36 -20.14
N ASP A 352 14.89 -28.61 -19.24
CA ASP A 352 16.10 -27.85 -19.53
C ASP A 352 17.35 -28.76 -19.61
N ALA A 353 18.19 -28.52 -20.63
CA ALA A 353 19.35 -29.35 -20.95
C ALA A 353 20.47 -29.31 -19.88
N GLN A 354 20.47 -28.34 -18.96
CA GLN A 354 21.47 -28.20 -17.91
C GLN A 354 21.16 -29.03 -16.65
N ALA A 355 19.99 -29.69 -16.58
CA ALA A 355 19.63 -30.53 -15.42
C ALA A 355 20.69 -31.60 -15.07
N PRO A 356 21.30 -32.34 -16.03
CA PRO A 356 22.37 -33.29 -15.70
C PRO A 356 23.62 -32.64 -15.09
N ALA A 357 24.01 -31.45 -15.56
CA ALA A 357 25.15 -30.72 -15.03
C ALA A 357 24.90 -30.24 -13.59
N LEU A 358 23.68 -29.77 -13.31
CA LEU A 358 23.25 -29.41 -11.95
C LEU A 358 23.24 -30.61 -11.01
N ARG A 359 22.81 -31.80 -11.46
CA ARG A 359 22.90 -33.04 -10.66
C ARG A 359 24.35 -33.38 -10.32
N ALA A 360 25.27 -33.29 -11.30
CA ALA A 360 26.68 -33.53 -11.06
C ALA A 360 27.25 -32.53 -10.04
N ARG A 361 26.88 -31.24 -10.15
CA ARG A 361 27.28 -30.21 -9.18
C ARG A 361 26.74 -30.47 -7.77
N LEU A 362 25.48 -30.90 -7.66
CA LEU A 362 24.85 -31.26 -6.39
C LEU A 362 25.59 -32.42 -5.71
N ALA A 363 25.98 -33.45 -6.48
CA ALA A 363 26.76 -34.58 -5.98
C ALA A 363 28.15 -34.16 -5.45
N MET A 364 28.80 -33.17 -6.09
CA MET A 364 30.08 -32.63 -5.60
C MET A 364 29.95 -31.89 -4.26
N LEU A 365 28.80 -31.25 -4.01
CA LEU A 365 28.54 -30.51 -2.77
C LEU A 365 28.05 -31.41 -1.63
N LEU A 366 27.68 -32.67 -1.92
CA LEU A 366 27.03 -33.59 -0.97
C LEU A 366 27.84 -33.81 0.31
N ASN A 367 29.18 -33.84 0.20
CA ASN A 367 30.09 -34.06 1.32
C ASN A 367 30.01 -32.94 2.38
N ASP A 368 29.51 -31.76 2.01
CA ASP A 368 29.40 -30.59 2.89
C ASP A 368 28.00 -30.47 3.54
N VAL A 369 27.10 -31.45 3.35
CA VAL A 369 25.66 -31.32 3.65
C VAL A 369 25.18 -32.29 4.74
N PRO A 370 24.61 -31.78 5.85
CA PRO A 370 23.98 -32.62 6.89
C PRO A 370 22.80 -33.44 6.36
N GLU A 371 22.62 -34.67 6.88
CA GLU A 371 21.56 -35.61 6.46
C GLU A 371 20.16 -35.01 6.43
N ARG A 372 19.79 -34.21 7.45
CA ARG A 372 18.49 -33.51 7.55
C ARG A 372 18.17 -32.62 6.35
N MET A 373 19.19 -32.09 5.66
CA MET A 373 19.02 -31.23 4.49
C MET A 373 18.94 -32.03 3.18
N ARG A 374 19.22 -33.33 3.23
CA ARG A 374 19.18 -34.26 2.09
C ARG A 374 17.86 -35.01 1.95
N GLN A 375 16.96 -34.91 2.93
CA GLN A 375 15.69 -35.62 2.92
C GLN A 375 14.68 -34.96 1.96
N ASP A 376 13.98 -35.79 1.18
CA ASP A 376 13.00 -35.36 0.16
C ASP A 376 11.75 -34.70 0.77
N ASP A 377 11.46 -34.96 2.04
CA ASP A 377 10.33 -34.36 2.79
C ASP A 377 10.66 -32.98 3.38
N ASN A 378 11.88 -32.47 3.16
CA ASN A 378 12.25 -31.14 3.60
C ASN A 378 11.40 -30.09 2.89
N ALA A 379 10.46 -29.50 3.64
CA ALA A 379 9.53 -28.49 3.14
C ALA A 379 10.22 -27.30 2.47
N LEU A 380 11.48 -26.99 2.80
CA LEU A 380 12.24 -25.94 2.13
C LEU A 380 12.50 -26.25 0.65
N LEU A 381 12.67 -27.52 0.30
CA LEU A 381 12.97 -27.97 -1.06
C LEU A 381 11.75 -27.86 -1.99
N THR A 382 10.53 -27.99 -1.45
CA THR A 382 9.29 -28.04 -2.24
C THR A 382 8.43 -26.78 -2.11
N ARG A 383 8.68 -25.93 -1.09
CA ARG A 383 7.92 -24.70 -0.83
C ARG A 383 7.87 -23.78 -2.05
N GLY A 384 6.65 -23.46 -2.46
CA GLY A 384 6.32 -22.59 -3.61
C GLY A 384 6.36 -23.30 -4.97
N ILE A 385 7.08 -24.41 -5.10
CA ILE A 385 7.22 -25.16 -6.36
C ILE A 385 6.08 -26.16 -6.54
N VAL A 386 5.70 -26.82 -5.45
CA VAL A 386 4.54 -27.71 -5.37
C VAL A 386 3.35 -26.91 -4.83
N PRO A 387 2.16 -26.97 -5.46
CA PRO A 387 0.96 -26.32 -4.94
C PRO A 387 0.71 -26.71 -3.47
N GLU A 388 0.47 -25.72 -2.60
CA GLU A 388 -0.01 -26.00 -1.26
C GLU A 388 -1.36 -26.72 -1.36
N ASP A 389 -1.55 -27.84 -0.67
CA ASP A 389 -2.79 -28.61 -0.73
C ASP A 389 -3.99 -27.77 -0.23
N PRO A 390 -4.95 -27.39 -1.10
CA PRO A 390 -6.11 -26.59 -0.72
C PRO A 390 -7.08 -27.33 0.22
N ASN A 391 -6.96 -28.67 0.28
CA ASN A 391 -7.72 -29.55 1.17
C ASN A 391 -7.01 -29.81 2.49
N ARG A 392 -5.85 -29.20 2.74
CA ARG A 392 -5.15 -29.30 4.01
C ARG A 392 -6.03 -28.76 5.13
N ASP A 393 -6.43 -29.65 6.03
CA ASP A 393 -7.32 -29.33 7.14
C ASP A 393 -6.54 -28.66 8.28
N ARG A 394 -6.39 -27.33 8.18
CA ARG A 394 -5.74 -26.52 9.21
C ARG A 394 -6.45 -26.57 10.56
N VAL A 395 -7.76 -26.86 10.58
CA VAL A 395 -8.51 -27.05 11.83
C VAL A 395 -8.05 -28.34 12.49
N ALA A 396 -8.00 -29.45 11.75
CA ALA A 396 -7.49 -30.72 12.26
C ALA A 396 -6.04 -30.61 12.78
N GLU A 397 -5.15 -29.96 12.03
CA GLU A 397 -3.76 -29.75 12.47
C GLU A 397 -3.65 -28.92 13.75
N ALA A 398 -4.53 -27.94 13.94
CA ALA A 398 -4.62 -27.20 15.19
C ALA A 398 -5.10 -28.11 16.32
N LEU A 399 -6.17 -28.87 16.09
CA LEU A 399 -6.77 -29.75 17.09
C LEU A 399 -5.87 -30.93 17.48
N ASP A 400 -5.03 -31.45 16.58
CA ASP A 400 -4.05 -32.50 16.89
C ASP A 400 -3.05 -32.07 17.96
N ARG A 401 -2.80 -30.76 18.11
CA ARG A 401 -1.94 -30.21 19.16
C ARG A 401 -2.61 -30.25 20.54
N LEU A 402 -3.93 -30.43 20.64
CA LEU A 402 -4.63 -30.51 21.93
C LEU A 402 -4.11 -31.67 22.79
N GLN A 403 -3.71 -32.78 22.18
CA GLN A 403 -3.17 -33.94 22.91
C GLN A 403 -1.87 -33.60 23.67
N ARG A 404 -1.14 -32.57 23.23
CA ARG A 404 0.12 -32.13 23.83
C ARG A 404 -0.05 -30.93 24.77
N ALA A 405 -1.23 -30.33 24.80
CA ALA A 405 -1.53 -29.19 25.66
C ALA A 405 -1.69 -29.63 27.11
N LYS A 406 -0.90 -29.03 28.00
CA LYS A 406 -0.84 -29.36 29.44
C LYS A 406 -1.61 -28.39 30.31
N THR A 407 -1.90 -27.19 29.80
CA THR A 407 -2.57 -26.13 30.54
C THR A 407 -3.87 -25.69 29.85
N SER A 408 -4.79 -25.11 30.64
CA SER A 408 -6.03 -24.51 30.11
C SER A 408 -5.71 -23.40 29.09
N ASP A 409 -4.74 -22.53 29.39
CA ASP A 409 -4.30 -21.45 28.50
C ASP A 409 -3.76 -21.98 27.15
N GLU A 410 -3.03 -23.11 27.13
CA GLU A 410 -2.57 -23.75 25.89
C GLU A 410 -3.73 -24.32 25.07
N ARG A 411 -4.72 -24.94 25.72
CA ARG A 411 -5.93 -25.44 25.05
C ARG A 411 -6.74 -24.29 24.45
N ASP A 412 -6.92 -23.23 25.20
CA ASP A 412 -7.66 -22.03 24.77
C ASP A 412 -7.00 -21.38 23.56
N ARG A 413 -5.66 -21.31 23.54
CA ARG A 413 -4.91 -20.82 22.37
C ARG A 413 -5.08 -21.73 21.14
N ILE A 414 -5.15 -23.04 21.34
CA ILE A 414 -5.40 -23.98 20.24
C ILE A 414 -6.82 -23.83 19.71
N TYR A 415 -7.82 -23.72 20.58
CA TYR A 415 -9.20 -23.47 20.15
C TYR A 415 -9.34 -22.13 19.45
N PHE A 416 -8.64 -21.10 19.91
CA PHE A 416 -8.54 -19.81 19.21
C PHE A 416 -7.98 -19.96 17.79
N GLU A 417 -6.84 -20.65 17.63
CA GLU A 417 -6.22 -20.89 16.31
C GLU A 417 -7.13 -21.73 15.40
N ALA A 418 -7.76 -22.78 15.93
CA ALA A 418 -8.70 -23.62 15.20
C ALA A 418 -9.95 -22.82 14.75
N SER A 419 -10.50 -21.97 15.62
CA SER A 419 -11.64 -21.11 15.32
C SER A 419 -11.35 -20.14 14.17
N ARG A 420 -10.12 -19.61 14.11
CA ARG A 420 -9.69 -18.73 13.00
C ARG A 420 -9.41 -19.47 11.71
N ALA A 421 -8.99 -20.73 11.78
CA ALA A 421 -8.72 -21.57 10.62
C ALA A 421 -10.00 -22.13 9.98
N ALA A 422 -11.11 -22.18 10.75
CA ALA A 422 -12.40 -22.67 10.27
C ALA A 422 -12.92 -21.82 9.11
N LYS A 423 -13.34 -22.50 8.04
CA LYS A 423 -13.94 -21.87 6.85
C LYS A 423 -15.44 -21.59 7.05
N ASP A 424 -16.10 -22.40 7.86
CA ASP A 424 -17.52 -22.27 8.17
C ASP A 424 -17.73 -21.40 9.43
N PRO A 425 -18.58 -20.35 9.37
CA PRO A 425 -18.80 -19.46 10.51
C PRO A 425 -19.39 -20.14 11.75
N GLU A 426 -20.26 -21.14 11.58
CA GLU A 426 -20.85 -21.84 12.72
C GLU A 426 -19.83 -22.75 13.38
N GLN A 427 -19.05 -23.50 12.59
CA GLN A 427 -17.90 -24.26 13.11
C GLN A 427 -16.91 -23.36 13.87
N ALA A 428 -16.62 -22.17 13.36
CA ALA A 428 -15.75 -21.21 14.04
C ALA A 428 -16.31 -20.80 15.42
N ARG A 429 -17.62 -20.56 15.52
CA ARG A 429 -18.28 -20.26 16.80
C ARG A 429 -18.29 -21.44 17.75
N GLU A 430 -18.58 -22.65 17.26
CA GLU A 430 -18.54 -23.86 18.08
C GLU A 430 -17.15 -24.12 18.67
N LEU A 431 -16.10 -23.86 17.89
CA LEU A 431 -14.72 -23.95 18.37
C LEU A 431 -14.40 -22.84 19.38
N ALA A 432 -14.88 -21.62 19.16
CA ALA A 432 -14.70 -20.52 20.10
C ALA A 432 -15.39 -20.79 21.43
N ASP A 433 -16.54 -21.48 21.42
CA ASP A 433 -17.30 -21.84 22.61
C ASP A 433 -16.59 -22.86 23.51
N LYS A 434 -15.60 -23.58 22.95
CA LYS A 434 -14.74 -24.52 23.69
C LYS A 434 -13.60 -23.83 24.46
N ILE A 435 -13.38 -22.52 24.25
CA ILE A 435 -12.41 -21.74 25.02
C ILE A 435 -12.88 -21.62 26.46
N GLU A 436 -12.11 -22.07 27.43
CA GLU A 436 -12.47 -22.09 28.85
C GLU A 436 -12.48 -20.68 29.47
N ASP A 437 -11.50 -19.84 29.13
CA ASP A 437 -11.44 -18.45 29.59
C ASP A 437 -12.61 -17.63 29.02
N SER A 438 -13.47 -17.15 29.91
CA SER A 438 -14.69 -16.42 29.52
C SER A 438 -14.40 -15.09 28.84
N GLY A 439 -13.33 -14.41 29.23
CA GLY A 439 -12.90 -13.15 28.62
C GLY A 439 -12.41 -13.35 27.20
N LEU A 440 -11.55 -14.36 26.98
CA LEU A 440 -11.04 -14.73 25.66
C LEU A 440 -12.17 -15.26 24.77
N ARG A 441 -13.09 -16.08 25.31
CA ARG A 441 -14.27 -16.56 24.60
C ARG A 441 -15.13 -15.40 24.11
N GLN A 442 -15.43 -14.43 24.97
CA GLN A 442 -16.24 -13.27 24.60
C GLN A 442 -15.54 -12.41 23.54
N GLN A 443 -14.24 -12.17 23.68
CA GLN A 443 -13.44 -11.46 22.68
C GLN A 443 -13.40 -12.20 21.34
N MET A 444 -13.30 -13.54 21.35
CA MET A 444 -13.31 -14.33 20.14
C MET A 444 -14.68 -14.32 19.45
N ARG A 445 -15.78 -14.39 20.21
CA ARG A 445 -17.14 -14.23 19.65
C ARG A 445 -17.33 -12.86 19.00
N ALA A 446 -16.90 -11.78 19.66
CA ALA A 446 -16.92 -10.44 19.10
C ALA A 446 -16.09 -10.33 17.81
N TYR A 447 -14.90 -10.94 17.79
CA TYR A 447 -14.05 -11.03 16.60
C TYR A 447 -14.74 -11.76 15.44
N LEU A 448 -15.33 -12.93 15.70
CA LEU A 448 -16.05 -13.71 14.68
C LEU A 448 -17.31 -13.00 14.18
N ALA A 449 -18.07 -12.35 15.05
CA ALA A 449 -19.22 -11.54 14.66
C ALA A 449 -18.82 -10.38 13.75
N PHE A 450 -17.68 -9.75 14.03
CA PHE A 450 -17.13 -8.67 13.22
C PHE A 450 -16.64 -9.16 11.86
N GLU A 451 -15.92 -10.28 11.78
CA GLU A 451 -15.51 -10.92 10.51
C GLU A 451 -16.74 -11.28 9.64
N ALA A 452 -17.80 -11.81 10.25
CA ALA A 452 -19.05 -12.10 9.54
C ALA A 452 -19.69 -10.82 8.98
N MET A 453 -19.70 -9.73 9.75
CA MET A 453 -20.20 -8.43 9.29
C MET A 453 -19.36 -7.89 8.13
N GLN A 454 -18.02 -7.98 8.20
CA GLN A 454 -17.14 -7.61 7.09
C GLN A 454 -17.40 -8.45 5.84
N ALA A 455 -17.61 -9.76 5.99
CA ALA A 455 -17.95 -10.63 4.87
C ALA A 455 -19.29 -10.26 4.23
N ALA A 456 -20.30 -9.91 5.03
CA ALA A 456 -21.59 -9.43 4.53
C ALA A 456 -21.47 -8.09 3.77
N ILE A 457 -20.65 -7.15 4.27
CA ILE A 457 -20.36 -5.88 3.60
C ILE A 457 -19.65 -6.13 2.25
N ARG A 458 -18.59 -6.95 2.23
CA ARG A 458 -17.87 -7.34 0.99
C ARG A 458 -18.80 -8.03 0.00
N GLY A 459 -19.71 -8.86 0.49
CA GLY A 459 -20.74 -9.54 -0.28
C GLY A 459 -21.92 -8.66 -0.71
N LYS A 460 -21.93 -7.37 -0.34
CA LYS A 460 -23.01 -6.40 -0.61
C LYS A 460 -24.39 -6.89 -0.15
N LYS A 461 -24.47 -7.47 1.06
CA LYS A 461 -25.70 -8.02 1.65
C LYS A 461 -26.24 -7.12 2.76
N PRO A 462 -26.91 -5.99 2.45
CA PRO A 462 -27.29 -4.99 3.46
C PRO A 462 -28.21 -5.55 4.56
N ASP A 463 -29.14 -6.45 4.23
CA ASP A 463 -30.03 -7.08 5.22
C ASP A 463 -29.26 -7.88 6.27
N GLU A 464 -28.25 -8.62 5.82
CA GLU A 464 -27.41 -9.42 6.69
C GLU A 464 -26.51 -8.53 7.56
N VAL A 465 -26.00 -7.43 7.01
CA VAL A 465 -25.26 -6.43 7.79
C VAL A 465 -26.15 -5.85 8.89
N MET A 466 -27.39 -5.44 8.57
CA MET A 466 -28.31 -4.90 9.57
C MET A 466 -28.69 -5.93 10.63
N ARG A 467 -28.85 -7.20 10.24
CA ARG A 467 -29.12 -8.30 11.19
C ARG A 467 -27.94 -8.50 12.14
N LEU A 468 -26.72 -8.59 11.60
CA LEU A 468 -25.49 -8.77 12.39
C LEU A 468 -25.22 -7.57 13.31
N ALA A 469 -25.49 -6.35 12.84
CA ALA A 469 -25.35 -5.14 13.64
C ALA A 469 -26.34 -5.03 14.81
N ARG A 470 -27.35 -5.91 14.91
CA ARG A 470 -28.23 -6.03 16.09
C ARG A 470 -27.67 -6.99 17.15
N SER A 471 -26.61 -7.73 16.83
CA SER A 471 -25.94 -8.61 17.79
C SER A 471 -25.38 -7.82 18.97
N GLN A 472 -25.54 -8.37 20.18
CA GLN A 472 -24.94 -7.84 21.40
C GLN A 472 -23.45 -8.18 21.53
N GLU A 473 -22.91 -8.99 20.60
CA GLU A 473 -21.49 -9.36 20.58
C GLU A 473 -20.60 -8.24 20.03
N LEU A 474 -21.17 -7.30 19.27
CA LEU A 474 -20.44 -6.18 18.66
C LEU A 474 -20.44 -4.95 19.58
N THR A 475 -19.34 -4.20 19.55
CA THR A 475 -19.24 -2.92 20.27
C THR A 475 -20.08 -1.84 19.60
N ASN A 476 -20.42 -0.77 20.33
CA ASN A 476 -21.20 0.35 19.76
C ASN A 476 -20.54 0.97 18.52
N VAL A 477 -19.21 1.09 18.49
CA VAL A 477 -18.47 1.59 17.33
C VAL A 477 -18.58 0.64 16.12
N GLN A 478 -18.46 -0.68 16.33
CA GLN A 478 -18.62 -1.67 15.28
C GLN A 478 -20.04 -1.69 14.73
N ARG A 479 -21.05 -1.57 15.61
CA ARG A 479 -22.46 -1.53 15.21
C ARG A 479 -22.80 -0.26 14.44
N ALA A 480 -22.37 0.90 14.91
CA ALA A 480 -22.53 2.16 14.21
C ALA A 480 -21.87 2.12 12.81
N TRP A 481 -20.66 1.57 12.72
CA TRP A 481 -19.97 1.38 11.45
C TRP A 481 -20.73 0.44 10.50
N GLY A 482 -21.12 -0.75 10.96
CA GLY A 482 -21.88 -1.70 10.16
C GLY A 482 -23.19 -1.12 9.61
N LEU A 483 -23.95 -0.42 10.46
CA LEU A 483 -25.18 0.27 10.06
C LEU A 483 -24.91 1.40 9.05
N THR A 484 -23.79 2.12 9.19
CA THR A 484 -23.36 3.14 8.22
C THR A 484 -23.05 2.52 6.85
N GLU A 485 -22.34 1.39 6.82
CA GLU A 485 -22.05 0.66 5.58
C GLU A 485 -23.32 0.05 4.96
N ALA A 486 -24.27 -0.43 5.76
CA ALA A 486 -25.59 -0.86 5.27
C ALA A 486 -26.35 0.31 4.61
N GLY A 487 -26.36 1.49 5.25
CA GLY A 487 -26.92 2.71 4.67
C GLY A 487 -26.24 3.08 3.34
N ALA A 488 -24.91 2.97 3.26
CA ALA A 488 -24.17 3.22 2.03
C ALA A 488 -24.53 2.25 0.89
N LEU A 489 -24.74 0.97 1.20
CA LEU A 489 -25.16 -0.05 0.23
C LEU A 489 -26.59 0.20 -0.28
N LEU A 490 -27.48 0.66 0.60
CA LEU A 490 -28.90 0.90 0.29
C LEU A 490 -29.16 2.27 -0.36
N ALA A 491 -28.26 3.25 -0.20
CA ALA A 491 -28.48 4.66 -0.56
C ALA A 491 -29.01 4.90 -1.98
N LYS A 492 -28.62 4.07 -2.96
CA LYS A 492 -29.05 4.21 -4.36
C LYS A 492 -30.34 3.46 -4.71
N THR A 493 -30.66 2.39 -4.00
CA THR A 493 -31.76 1.48 -4.35
C THR A 493 -32.96 1.66 -3.44
N GLU A 494 -32.74 1.92 -2.16
CA GLU A 494 -33.76 1.95 -1.11
C GLU A 494 -33.43 3.10 -0.13
N PRO A 495 -33.57 4.37 -0.56
CA PRO A 495 -33.12 5.54 0.21
C PRO A 495 -33.82 5.66 1.58
N ASP A 496 -35.09 5.29 1.69
CA ASP A 496 -35.81 5.32 2.98
C ASP A 496 -35.20 4.33 3.99
N ARG A 497 -34.85 3.13 3.54
CA ARG A 497 -34.17 2.13 4.37
C ARG A 497 -32.72 2.52 4.67
N ALA A 498 -32.07 3.18 3.73
CA ALA A 498 -30.75 3.76 3.95
C ALA A 498 -30.81 4.81 5.06
N ALA A 499 -31.83 5.69 5.04
CA ALA A 499 -32.07 6.67 6.09
C ALA A 499 -32.31 5.97 7.45
N GLU A 500 -33.19 4.97 7.51
CA GLU A 500 -33.43 4.18 8.73
C GLU A 500 -32.14 3.58 9.31
N ALA A 501 -31.30 2.96 8.46
CA ALA A 501 -30.02 2.41 8.89
C ALA A 501 -29.09 3.49 9.47
N LEU A 502 -29.06 4.69 8.86
CA LEU A 502 -28.25 5.82 9.33
C LEU A 502 -28.80 6.45 10.61
N GLU A 503 -30.12 6.40 10.84
CA GLU A 503 -30.72 6.80 12.12
C GLU A 503 -30.29 5.85 13.25
N LEU A 504 -30.36 4.54 13.00
CA LEU A 504 -29.88 3.53 13.94
C LEU A 504 -28.38 3.73 14.21
N ALA A 505 -27.58 3.96 13.16
CA ALA A 505 -26.15 4.26 13.31
C ALA A 505 -25.90 5.50 14.18
N THR A 506 -26.68 6.57 13.98
CA THR A 506 -26.62 7.79 14.80
C THR A 506 -26.92 7.48 16.27
N ALA A 507 -27.95 6.67 16.53
CA ALA A 507 -28.30 6.27 17.88
C ALA A 507 -27.16 5.49 18.56
N GLU A 508 -26.49 4.60 17.83
CA GLU A 508 -25.32 3.88 18.35
C GLU A 508 -24.11 4.77 18.58
N ALA A 509 -23.82 5.69 17.66
CA ALA A 509 -22.75 6.66 17.80
C ALA A 509 -22.93 7.50 19.08
N ARG A 510 -24.17 7.90 19.39
CA ARG A 510 -24.52 8.67 20.60
C ARG A 510 -24.39 7.88 21.90
N ARG A 511 -24.36 6.54 21.86
CA ARG A 511 -24.09 5.68 23.02
C ARG A 511 -22.61 5.48 23.29
N ILE A 512 -21.74 5.90 22.37
CA ILE A 512 -20.29 5.91 22.60
C ILE A 512 -19.96 7.05 23.57
N ASP A 513 -18.99 6.81 24.45
CA ASP A 513 -18.56 7.79 25.44
C ASP A 513 -18.18 9.14 24.81
N GLN A 514 -18.50 10.25 25.49
CA GLN A 514 -18.30 11.59 24.92
C GLN A 514 -16.83 11.98 24.78
N SER A 515 -15.96 11.39 25.59
CA SER A 515 -14.51 11.58 25.52
C SER A 515 -13.84 10.66 24.49
N SER A 516 -14.57 9.69 23.93
CA SER A 516 -14.01 8.74 22.97
C SER A 516 -13.94 9.34 21.55
N PRO A 517 -12.78 9.28 20.88
CA PRO A 517 -12.65 9.62 19.46
C PRO A 517 -13.61 8.83 18.56
N ASP A 518 -13.96 7.60 18.93
CA ASP A 518 -14.86 6.75 18.14
C ASP A 518 -16.26 7.35 18.00
N ARG A 519 -16.71 8.15 18.96
CA ARG A 519 -17.97 8.88 18.84
C ARG A 519 -17.90 9.88 17.68
N VAL A 520 -16.81 10.63 17.59
CA VAL A 520 -16.62 11.63 16.53
C VAL A 520 -16.51 10.92 15.18
N ARG A 521 -15.65 9.89 15.10
CA ARG A 521 -15.43 9.09 13.89
C ARG A 521 -16.72 8.49 13.33
N THR A 522 -17.55 7.89 14.19
CA THR A 522 -18.83 7.31 13.77
C THR A 522 -19.85 8.37 13.34
N LEU A 523 -19.92 9.52 14.02
CA LEU A 523 -20.75 10.64 13.56
C LEU A 523 -20.29 11.17 12.20
N VAL A 524 -18.98 11.31 11.96
CA VAL A 524 -18.42 11.70 10.66
C VAL A 524 -18.83 10.70 9.57
N ALA A 525 -18.76 9.40 9.85
CA ALA A 525 -19.18 8.35 8.92
C ALA A 525 -20.65 8.45 8.56
N VAL A 526 -21.51 8.62 9.57
CA VAL A 526 -22.96 8.76 9.40
C VAL A 526 -23.27 9.99 8.55
N VAL A 527 -22.71 11.16 8.89
CA VAL A 527 -22.97 12.40 8.14
C VAL A 527 -22.47 12.29 6.69
N THR A 528 -21.32 11.64 6.47
CA THR A 528 -20.78 11.39 5.12
C THR A 528 -21.75 10.58 4.25
N GLN A 529 -22.45 9.59 4.82
CA GLN A 529 -23.44 8.82 4.08
C GLN A 529 -24.80 9.53 4.01
N LEU A 530 -25.22 10.22 5.07
CA LEU A 530 -26.42 11.07 5.06
C LEU A 530 -26.35 12.11 3.96
N GLN A 531 -25.18 12.68 3.69
CA GLN A 531 -24.99 13.64 2.60
C GLN A 531 -25.48 13.13 1.22
N LYS A 532 -25.50 11.80 1.02
CA LYS A 532 -25.97 11.16 -0.22
C LYS A 532 -27.46 10.81 -0.21
N VAL A 533 -28.08 10.76 0.97
CA VAL A 533 -29.47 10.29 1.17
C VAL A 533 -30.38 11.45 1.57
N ASP A 534 -29.93 12.28 2.50
CA ASP A 534 -30.58 13.46 3.06
C ASP A 534 -29.53 14.54 3.40
N SER A 535 -29.21 15.37 2.41
CA SER A 535 -28.24 16.47 2.54
C SER A 535 -28.66 17.47 3.63
N ALA A 536 -29.95 17.82 3.73
CA ALA A 536 -30.43 18.80 4.69
C ALA A 536 -30.14 18.36 6.13
N ARG A 537 -30.37 17.09 6.44
CA ARG A 537 -30.03 16.51 7.73
C ARG A 537 -28.52 16.41 7.97
N ALA A 538 -27.76 16.05 6.94
CA ALA A 538 -26.29 16.01 7.03
C ALA A 538 -25.73 17.38 7.46
N TRP A 539 -26.17 18.46 6.82
CA TRP A 539 -25.82 19.83 7.21
C TRP A 539 -26.24 20.19 8.64
N GLY A 540 -27.44 19.80 9.06
CA GLY A 540 -27.92 20.03 10.43
C GLY A 540 -27.05 19.32 11.48
N MET A 541 -26.53 18.13 11.16
CA MET A 541 -25.69 17.32 12.05
C MET A 541 -24.23 17.79 12.14
N MET A 542 -23.76 18.67 11.25
CA MET A 542 -22.38 19.19 11.31
C MET A 542 -22.05 19.89 12.63
N SER A 543 -23.04 20.56 13.23
CA SER A 543 -22.87 21.19 14.55
C SER A 543 -22.59 20.17 15.65
N GLU A 544 -23.18 18.97 15.58
CA GLU A 544 -22.96 17.87 16.51
C GLU A 544 -21.55 17.28 16.32
N VAL A 545 -21.13 17.08 15.06
CA VAL A 545 -19.77 16.61 14.73
C VAL A 545 -18.72 17.57 15.28
N ILE A 546 -18.87 18.88 15.04
CA ILE A 546 -17.92 19.90 15.53
C ILE A 546 -17.89 19.92 17.06
N LYS A 547 -19.06 19.88 17.72
CA LYS A 547 -19.15 19.85 19.18
C LYS A 547 -18.47 18.61 19.77
N ALA A 548 -18.69 17.44 19.18
CA ALA A 548 -18.07 16.20 19.61
C ALA A 548 -16.56 16.19 19.37
N ALA A 549 -16.09 16.71 18.23
CA ALA A 549 -14.67 16.87 17.95
C ALA A 549 -13.99 17.79 18.96
N ASN A 550 -14.63 18.92 19.29
CA ASN A 550 -14.09 19.89 20.25
C ASN A 550 -14.05 19.36 21.69
N SER A 551 -14.82 18.32 22.03
CA SER A 551 -14.76 17.67 23.34
C SER A 551 -13.68 16.59 23.45
N VAL A 552 -13.01 16.24 22.34
CA VAL A 552 -12.00 15.18 22.30
C VAL A 552 -10.68 15.76 21.80
N SER A 553 -9.75 16.06 22.72
CA SER A 553 -8.46 16.66 22.38
C SER A 553 -7.56 15.77 21.51
N GLU A 554 -7.77 14.46 21.55
CA GLU A 554 -6.99 13.47 20.80
C GLU A 554 -7.49 13.27 19.36
N PHE A 555 -8.67 13.79 19.01
CA PHE A 555 -9.24 13.62 17.68
C PHE A 555 -8.48 14.46 16.65
N SER A 556 -7.86 13.79 15.67
CA SER A 556 -7.05 14.45 14.65
C SER A 556 -7.82 14.77 13.37
N GLY A 557 -8.89 14.00 13.10
CA GLY A 557 -9.70 14.10 11.88
C GLY A 557 -9.26 13.15 10.75
N GLU A 558 -8.20 12.36 10.96
CA GLU A 558 -7.59 11.46 9.97
C GLU A 558 -7.17 10.10 10.53
N ASP A 559 -7.57 9.85 11.77
CA ASP A 559 -7.34 8.64 12.53
C ASP A 559 -8.53 7.68 12.35
N GLY A 560 -9.03 7.54 11.12
CA GLY A 560 -10.12 6.65 10.74
C GLY A 560 -9.74 5.18 10.83
N GLU A 561 -9.57 4.68 12.04
CA GLU A 561 -9.21 3.29 12.33
C GLU A 561 -10.24 2.64 13.25
N LEU A 562 -10.55 1.39 12.94
CA LEU A 562 -11.34 0.51 13.79
C LEU A 562 -10.45 -0.63 14.26
N THR A 563 -10.15 -0.66 15.55
CA THR A 563 -9.30 -1.68 16.16
C THR A 563 -10.12 -2.81 16.75
N VAL A 564 -9.75 -4.04 16.41
CA VAL A 564 -10.24 -5.27 17.06
C VAL A 564 -9.07 -5.90 17.80
N ARG A 565 -9.24 -6.10 19.11
CA ARG A 565 -8.19 -6.62 19.98
C ARG A 565 -8.69 -7.85 20.73
N VAL A 566 -7.87 -8.90 20.71
CA VAL A 566 -8.05 -10.11 21.50
C VAL A 566 -6.82 -10.29 22.39
N GLU A 567 -7.01 -10.24 23.69
CA GLU A 567 -5.95 -10.36 24.69
C GLU A 567 -5.91 -11.77 25.28
N PHE A 568 -4.70 -12.29 25.47
CA PHE A 568 -4.48 -13.63 26.05
C PHE A 568 -4.05 -13.51 27.51
N LYS A 569 -4.55 -14.44 28.33
CA LYS A 569 -4.06 -14.64 29.69
C LYS A 569 -2.60 -15.10 29.65
N GLY A 570 -1.74 -14.53 30.49
CA GLY A 570 -0.30 -14.80 30.48
C GLY A 570 0.52 -13.91 29.53
N GLY A 571 -0.12 -13.00 28.79
CA GLY A 571 0.53 -11.99 27.96
C GLY A 571 0.42 -12.25 26.46
N GLY A 572 0.53 -11.17 25.69
CA GLY A 572 0.30 -11.16 24.25
C GLY A 572 -1.13 -10.71 23.90
N ALA A 573 -1.26 -10.05 22.75
CA ALA A 573 -2.54 -9.63 22.20
C ALA A 573 -2.49 -9.75 20.68
N MET A 574 -3.59 -10.19 20.09
CA MET A 574 -3.84 -10.03 18.66
C MET A 574 -4.59 -8.72 18.47
N THR A 575 -3.96 -7.78 17.78
CA THR A 575 -4.59 -6.52 17.38
C THR A 575 -4.72 -6.51 15.87
N GLN A 576 -5.94 -6.37 15.36
CA GLN A 576 -6.23 -6.06 13.98
C GLN A 576 -6.73 -4.64 13.87
N ASN A 577 -6.21 -3.94 12.88
CA ASN A 577 -6.47 -2.55 12.64
C ASN A 577 -7.08 -2.43 11.25
N HIS A 578 -8.29 -1.88 11.18
CA HIS A 578 -9.01 -1.70 9.94
C HIS A 578 -9.10 -0.21 9.63
N ASN A 579 -8.57 0.19 8.48
CA ASN A 579 -8.74 1.55 7.99
C ASN A 579 -10.18 1.72 7.50
N VAL A 580 -10.88 2.72 8.04
CA VAL A 580 -12.26 3.06 7.71
C VAL A 580 -12.28 4.49 7.20
N ALA A 581 -12.11 4.66 5.88
CA ALA A 581 -12.02 5.99 5.26
C ALA A 581 -13.25 6.89 5.50
N SER A 582 -14.42 6.32 5.83
CA SER A 582 -15.61 7.08 6.18
C SER A 582 -15.52 7.76 7.56
N PHE A 583 -14.56 7.40 8.40
CA PHE A 583 -14.32 8.02 9.70
C PHE A 583 -13.53 9.33 9.60
N ASP A 584 -12.91 9.61 8.46
CA ASP A 584 -12.07 10.79 8.25
C ASP A 584 -12.88 12.02 7.83
N LEU A 585 -12.48 13.20 8.32
CA LEU A 585 -13.09 14.47 7.94
C LEU A 585 -12.90 14.78 6.44
N THR A 586 -11.85 14.23 5.82
CA THR A 586 -11.52 14.50 4.42
C THR A 586 -12.67 14.14 3.49
N GLY A 587 -13.27 12.96 3.66
CA GLY A 587 -14.37 12.50 2.82
C GLY A 587 -15.62 13.37 2.97
N LEU A 588 -15.96 13.70 4.22
CA LEU A 588 -17.10 14.54 4.58
C LEU A 588 -16.98 15.95 3.98
N PHE A 589 -15.88 16.66 4.27
CA PHE A 589 -15.70 18.04 3.83
C PHE A 589 -15.51 18.15 2.31
N THR A 590 -14.96 17.11 1.66
CA THR A 590 -14.95 17.03 0.19
C THR A 590 -16.37 16.97 -0.37
N ALA A 591 -17.25 16.16 0.22
CA ALA A 591 -18.64 16.04 -0.23
C ALA A 591 -19.42 17.34 -0.01
N LEU A 592 -19.29 17.96 1.17
CA LEU A 592 -19.92 19.24 1.49
C LEU A 592 -19.46 20.37 0.57
N ALA A 593 -18.15 20.48 0.31
CA ALA A 593 -17.60 21.51 -0.56
C ALA A 593 -17.97 21.33 -2.04
N THR A 594 -18.25 20.09 -2.46
CA THR A 594 -18.78 19.81 -3.80
C THR A 594 -20.19 20.34 -3.97
N GLU A 595 -21.02 20.29 -2.92
CA GLU A 595 -22.39 20.82 -2.93
C GLU A 595 -22.42 22.34 -2.73
N ASP A 596 -21.80 22.85 -1.66
CA ASP A 596 -21.71 24.27 -1.34
C ASP A 596 -20.34 24.61 -0.76
N PHE A 597 -19.45 25.08 -1.64
CA PHE A 597 -18.08 25.45 -1.30
C PHE A 597 -18.02 26.53 -0.21
N ASN A 598 -18.84 27.57 -0.29
CA ASN A 598 -18.76 28.71 0.63
C ASN A 598 -19.19 28.29 2.03
N ARG A 599 -20.32 27.58 2.13
CA ARG A 599 -20.81 27.07 3.41
C ARG A 599 -19.83 26.05 4.01
N ALA A 600 -19.25 25.18 3.18
CA ALA A 600 -18.24 24.22 3.63
C ALA A 600 -16.95 24.91 4.08
N ALA A 601 -16.54 26.04 3.49
CA ALA A 601 -15.35 26.80 3.87
C ALA A 601 -15.48 27.51 5.24
N ASP A 602 -16.71 27.77 5.69
CA ASP A 602 -16.96 28.39 6.99
C ASP A 602 -16.99 27.39 8.15
N LEU A 603 -17.44 26.15 7.91
CA LEU A 603 -17.54 25.11 8.94
C LEU A 603 -16.23 24.81 9.71
N PRO A 604 -15.04 24.74 9.07
CA PRO A 604 -13.80 24.44 9.77
C PRO A 604 -13.45 25.44 10.88
N LYS A 605 -13.94 26.68 10.80
CA LYS A 605 -13.75 27.72 11.82
C LYS A 605 -14.38 27.34 13.17
N GLY A 606 -15.33 26.40 13.18
CA GLY A 606 -15.93 25.87 14.39
C GLY A 606 -15.04 24.91 15.18
N PHE A 607 -13.98 24.35 14.57
CA PHE A 607 -13.05 23.46 15.28
C PHE A 607 -12.05 24.26 16.10
N THR A 608 -11.96 23.93 17.39
CA THR A 608 -10.97 24.51 18.30
C THR A 608 -9.60 23.85 18.15
N GLY A 609 -9.57 22.55 17.84
CA GLY A 609 -8.34 21.80 17.59
C GLY A 609 -7.67 22.17 16.26
N GLU A 610 -6.35 22.37 16.30
CA GLU A 610 -5.51 22.70 15.13
C GLU A 610 -5.63 21.63 14.03
N SER A 611 -5.51 20.35 14.40
CA SER A 611 -5.58 19.21 13.46
C SER A 611 -6.92 19.10 12.72
N PRO A 612 -8.08 18.89 13.38
CA PRO A 612 -9.35 18.72 12.67
C PRO A 612 -9.73 19.95 11.83
N ARG A 613 -9.38 21.17 12.30
CA ARG A 613 -9.54 22.40 11.52
C ARG A 613 -8.74 22.36 10.22
N ALA A 614 -7.44 22.06 10.30
CA ALA A 614 -6.56 22.02 9.15
C ALA A 614 -6.98 20.95 8.12
N VAL A 615 -7.35 19.76 8.58
CA VAL A 615 -7.82 18.65 7.74
C VAL A 615 -9.09 19.05 6.99
N ALA A 616 -10.07 19.63 7.68
CA ALA A 616 -11.30 20.09 7.07
C ALA A 616 -11.06 21.21 6.05
N MET A 617 -10.23 22.22 6.37
CA MET A 617 -9.88 23.31 5.45
C MET A 617 -9.17 22.81 4.19
N LEU A 618 -8.21 21.88 4.34
CA LEU A 618 -7.51 21.27 3.21
C LEU A 618 -8.45 20.47 2.32
N ALA A 619 -9.37 19.70 2.92
CA ALA A 619 -10.35 18.94 2.16
C ALA A 619 -11.26 19.85 1.32
N VAL A 620 -11.76 20.94 1.90
CA VAL A 620 -12.54 21.96 1.19
C VAL A 620 -11.73 22.56 0.05
N ALA A 621 -10.54 23.10 0.33
CA ALA A 621 -9.76 23.78 -0.70
C ALA A 621 -9.34 22.87 -1.86
N ARG A 622 -8.99 21.61 -1.57
CA ARG A 622 -8.63 20.62 -2.60
C ARG A 622 -9.75 20.40 -3.61
N THR A 623 -11.03 20.53 -3.22
CA THR A 623 -12.15 20.38 -4.16
C THR A 623 -12.10 21.40 -5.29
N ALA A 624 -11.76 22.65 -4.98
CA ALA A 624 -11.66 23.74 -5.96
C ALA A 624 -10.31 23.80 -6.69
N LEU A 625 -9.25 23.24 -6.10
CA LEU A 625 -7.91 23.20 -6.72
C LEU A 625 -7.70 21.99 -7.66
N SER A 626 -8.49 20.93 -7.49
CA SER A 626 -8.32 19.71 -8.29
C SER A 626 -8.71 19.89 -9.77
N LYS A 627 -7.82 19.52 -10.69
CA LYS A 627 -8.02 19.65 -12.15
C LYS A 627 -9.05 18.70 -12.77
N LYS A 628 -9.63 17.77 -12.00
CA LYS A 628 -10.63 16.81 -12.50
C LYS A 628 -12.04 17.23 -12.07
N PRO A 629 -12.90 17.69 -12.99
CA PRO A 629 -14.33 17.54 -12.76
C PRO A 629 -14.57 16.04 -12.63
N LYS A 630 -15.11 15.58 -11.49
CA LYS A 630 -15.75 14.27 -11.43
C LYS A 630 -16.86 14.31 -12.47
N ALA A 631 -16.65 13.66 -13.62
CA ALA A 631 -17.74 13.34 -14.50
C ALA A 631 -18.69 12.44 -13.70
N GLU A 632 -19.86 12.95 -13.33
CA GLU A 632 -20.93 12.13 -12.82
C GLU A 632 -21.26 11.07 -13.86
N PRO A 633 -21.34 9.78 -13.49
CA PRO A 633 -22.01 8.80 -14.34
C PRO A 633 -23.49 9.19 -14.36
N ARG A 634 -23.97 9.61 -15.53
CA ARG A 634 -25.41 9.71 -15.80
C ARG A 634 -26.08 8.36 -15.68
#